data_AF-A0A1E5GI78-F1
#
_entry.id   AF-A0A1E5GI78-F1
#
_cell.length_a   1.000
_cell.length_b   1.000
_cell.length_c   1.000
_cell.angle_alpha   90.00
_cell.angle_beta   90.00
_cell.angle_gamma   90.00
#
_symmetry.space_group_name_H-M   'P 1'
#
loop_
_entity.id
_entity.type
_entity.pdbx_description
1 polymer ?
#
loop_
_entity_poly.entity_id
_entity_poly.type
_entity_poly.pdbx_seq_one_letter_code
_entity_poly.pdbx_strand_id
1 'polypeptide(L)'
;MKSKWIVRLLAGAIDLLLLLIPGYMVMTVLKVDGLLYNLLPQLLFAVYNVISITSFNGKTIGKFFARLSVYSEEGGALHLGIREVSKLLYFLPNIGMLFLGINLFTCLFLNRTLHDWIGKSQVLLDIEKVTLEKGDSYEKRLTR
;
A
#
# COMPACT_ATOMS: atom_id res chain seq x y z
N MET A 1 -9.69 1.25 -18.52
CA MET A 1 -10.08 1.18 -17.09
C MET A 1 -9.83 -0.20 -16.46
N LYS A 2 -10.17 -1.32 -17.11
CA LYS A 2 -9.88 -2.70 -16.59
C LYS A 2 -8.40 -3.08 -16.45
N SER A 3 -7.44 -2.30 -16.97
CA SER A 3 -6.00 -2.61 -16.86
C SER A 3 -5.35 -2.10 -15.56
N LYS A 4 -5.94 -1.11 -14.88
CA LYS A 4 -5.30 -0.45 -13.73
C LYS A 4 -5.17 -1.37 -12.51
N TRP A 5 -6.15 -2.24 -12.25
CA TRP A 5 -6.10 -3.14 -11.09
C TRP A 5 -5.02 -4.22 -11.23
N ILE A 6 -4.80 -4.74 -12.45
CA ILE A 6 -3.73 -5.72 -12.74
C ILE A 6 -2.37 -5.11 -12.42
N VAL A 7 -2.12 -3.90 -12.91
CA VAL A 7 -0.86 -3.17 -12.68
C VAL A 7 -0.67 -2.88 -11.19
N ARG A 8 -1.75 -2.56 -10.45
CA ARG A 8 -1.70 -2.36 -9.00
C ARG A 8 -1.36 -3.64 -8.24
N LEU A 9 -1.96 -4.77 -8.62
CA LEU A 9 -1.64 -6.07 -8.03
C LEU A 9 -0.19 -6.47 -8.33
N LEU A 10 0.27 -6.28 -9.57
CA LEU A 10 1.66 -6.59 -9.96
C LEU A 10 2.66 -5.72 -9.19
N ALA A 11 2.39 -4.42 -9.05
CA ALA A 11 3.22 -3.52 -8.23
C ALA A 11 3.27 -3.99 -6.77
N GLY A 12 2.14 -4.39 -6.20
CA GLY A 12 2.09 -4.97 -4.85
C GLY A 12 2.85 -6.30 -4.75
N ALA A 13 2.75 -7.16 -5.77
CA ALA A 13 3.49 -8.42 -5.83
C ALA A 13 5.00 -8.19 -5.86
N ILE A 14 5.49 -7.20 -6.61
CA ILE A 14 6.91 -6.81 -6.61
C ILE A 14 7.35 -6.41 -5.21
N ASP A 15 6.59 -5.55 -4.52
CA ASP A 15 6.90 -5.14 -3.15
C ASP A 15 6.94 -6.35 -2.18
N LEU A 16 6.00 -7.30 -2.32
CA LEU A 16 5.96 -8.53 -1.52
C LEU A 16 7.18 -9.42 -1.77
N LEU A 17 7.55 -9.64 -3.04
CA LEU A 17 8.70 -10.45 -3.43
C LEU A 17 10.01 -9.84 -2.91
N LEU A 18 10.15 -8.51 -2.96
CA LEU A 18 11.37 -7.83 -2.55
C LEU A 18 11.58 -7.79 -1.03
N LEU A 19 10.53 -7.96 -0.24
CA LEU A 19 10.62 -7.78 1.22
C LEU A 19 10.21 -9.01 2.02
N LEU A 20 9.04 -9.60 1.75
CA LEU A 20 8.61 -10.74 2.55
C LEU A 20 9.48 -11.96 2.28
N ILE A 21 9.84 -12.25 1.03
CA ILE A 21 10.69 -13.43 0.72
C ILE A 21 12.07 -13.29 1.38
N PRO A 22 12.85 -12.21 1.16
CA PRO A 22 14.11 -12.03 1.88
C PRO A 22 13.94 -11.99 3.39
N GLY A 23 12.86 -11.38 3.88
CA GLY A 23 12.53 -11.35 5.31
C GLY A 23 12.40 -12.75 5.90
N TYR A 24 11.62 -13.63 5.28
CA TYR A 24 11.50 -15.03 5.70
C TYR A 24 12.80 -15.80 5.56
N MET A 25 13.56 -15.60 4.48
CA MET A 25 14.88 -16.23 4.32
C MET A 25 15.82 -15.89 5.47
N VAL A 26 15.85 -14.61 5.89
CA VAL A 26 16.65 -14.17 7.04
C VAL A 26 16.15 -14.84 8.32
N MET A 27 14.83 -14.91 8.55
CA MET A 27 14.28 -15.61 9.72
C MET A 27 14.67 -17.08 9.75
N THR A 28 14.64 -17.78 8.60
CA THR A 28 15.05 -19.19 8.48
C THR A 28 16.55 -19.37 8.75
N VAL A 29 17.42 -18.54 8.19
CA VAL A 29 18.87 -18.60 8.42
C VAL A 29 19.22 -18.37 9.89
N LEU A 30 18.50 -17.46 10.55
CA LEU A 30 18.65 -17.16 11.97
C LEU A 30 17.95 -18.17 12.89
N LYS A 31 17.25 -19.18 12.33
CA LYS A 31 16.47 -20.17 13.08
C LYS A 31 15.49 -19.53 14.08
N VAL A 32 14.84 -18.44 13.65
CA VAL A 32 13.79 -17.79 14.43
C VAL A 32 12.51 -18.61 14.28
N ASP A 33 11.90 -18.99 15.40
CA ASP A 33 10.68 -19.80 15.42
C ASP A 33 9.48 -19.05 16.04
N GLY A 34 8.30 -19.65 15.89
CA GLY A 34 7.07 -19.20 16.55
C GLY A 34 6.48 -17.92 15.94
N LEU A 35 5.94 -17.06 16.80
CA LEU A 35 5.22 -15.85 16.39
C LEU A 35 6.14 -14.86 15.64
N LEU A 36 7.39 -14.74 16.08
CA LEU A 36 8.33 -13.75 15.56
C LEU A 36 8.71 -14.05 14.10
N TYR A 37 8.79 -15.33 13.73
CA TYR A 37 9.04 -15.77 12.34
C TYR A 37 8.04 -15.17 11.36
N ASN A 38 6.76 -15.06 11.76
CA ASN A 38 5.70 -14.52 10.92
C ASN A 38 5.56 -13.00 11.06
N LEU A 39 5.51 -12.49 12.28
CA LEU A 39 5.21 -11.07 12.52
C LEU A 39 6.32 -10.14 12.04
N LEU A 40 7.59 -10.51 12.23
CA LEU A 40 8.68 -9.58 11.98
C LEU A 40 8.80 -9.20 10.49
N PRO A 41 8.80 -10.15 9.52
CA PRO A 41 8.78 -9.80 8.10
C PRO A 41 7.56 -8.98 7.69
N GLN A 42 6.38 -9.28 8.26
CA GLN A 42 5.13 -8.58 7.96
C GLN A 42 5.14 -7.13 8.47
N LEU A 43 5.65 -6.92 9.70
CA LEU A 43 5.82 -5.58 10.27
C LEU A 43 6.86 -4.76 9.49
N LEU A 44 7.99 -5.38 9.13
CA LEU A 44 9.00 -4.73 8.29
C LEU A 44 8.43 -4.33 6.94
N PHE A 45 7.61 -5.18 6.33
CA PHE A 45 6.89 -4.84 5.10
C PHE A 45 5.99 -3.62 5.28
N ALA A 46 5.18 -3.57 6.35
CA ALA A 46 4.32 -2.41 6.62
C ALA A 46 5.15 -1.13 6.83
N VAL A 47 6.17 -1.17 7.67
CA VAL A 47 7.07 -0.04 7.96
C VAL A 47 7.75 0.47 6.69
N TYR A 48 8.29 -0.44 5.88
CA TYR A 48 8.88 -0.09 4.59
C TYR A 48 7.89 0.67 3.71
N ASN A 49 6.65 0.18 3.60
CA ASN A 49 5.67 0.82 2.73
C ASN A 49 5.32 2.22 3.24
N VAL A 50 5.17 2.40 4.57
CA VAL A 50 4.91 3.71 5.18
C VAL A 50 6.02 4.68 4.83
N ILE A 51 7.28 4.31 5.12
CA ILE A 51 8.46 5.14 4.81
C ILE A 51 8.52 5.45 3.32
N SER A 52 8.30 4.44 2.48
CA SER A 52 8.41 4.63 1.04
C SER A 52 7.38 5.63 0.52
N ILE A 53 6.14 5.50 0.97
CA ILE A 53 5.04 6.38 0.56
C ILE A 53 5.25 7.80 1.09
N THR A 54 5.69 7.96 2.34
CA THR A 54 5.88 9.30 2.93
C THR A 54 7.12 10.00 2.38
N SER A 55 8.21 9.26 2.11
CA SER A 55 9.49 9.83 1.67
C SER A 55 9.65 9.94 0.14
N PHE A 56 8.99 9.08 -0.64
CA PHE A 56 9.15 9.03 -2.10
C PHE A 56 7.87 9.41 -2.85
N ASN A 57 7.20 10.48 -2.44
CA ASN A 57 6.02 11.03 -3.13
C ASN A 57 4.91 9.99 -3.36
N GLY A 58 4.64 9.12 -2.39
CA GLY A 58 3.61 8.10 -2.47
C GLY A 58 4.02 6.82 -3.22
N LYS A 59 5.32 6.60 -3.45
CA LYS A 59 5.81 5.48 -4.26
C LYS A 59 6.58 4.45 -3.43
N THR A 60 6.23 3.19 -3.63
CA THR A 60 7.06 2.03 -3.30
C THR A 60 7.84 1.60 -4.54
N ILE A 61 8.79 0.69 -4.41
CA ILE A 61 9.59 0.21 -5.56
C ILE A 61 8.67 -0.34 -6.67
N GLY A 62 7.72 -1.20 -6.32
CA GLY A 62 6.77 -1.74 -7.30
C GLY A 62 5.91 -0.65 -7.96
N LYS A 63 5.44 0.33 -7.17
CA LYS A 63 4.62 1.43 -7.69
C LYS A 63 5.43 2.40 -8.57
N PHE A 64 6.71 2.60 -8.27
CA PHE A 64 7.62 3.38 -9.09
C PHE A 64 7.73 2.80 -10.51
N PHE A 65 7.98 1.50 -10.64
CA PHE A 65 8.03 0.84 -11.96
C PHE A 65 6.68 0.87 -12.68
N ALA A 66 5.59 0.84 -11.93
CA ALA A 66 4.23 0.89 -12.47
C ALA A 66 3.73 2.31 -12.81
N ARG A 67 4.52 3.37 -12.54
CA ARG A 67 4.08 4.78 -12.66
C ARG A 67 2.79 5.08 -11.88
N LEU A 68 2.68 4.43 -10.72
CA LEU A 68 1.59 4.59 -9.78
C LEU A 68 2.08 5.34 -8.55
N SER A 69 1.19 6.12 -7.95
CA SER A 69 1.45 6.84 -6.71
C SER A 69 0.24 6.77 -5.79
N VAL A 70 0.49 6.71 -4.50
CA VAL A 70 -0.54 6.88 -3.48
C VAL A 70 -0.78 8.38 -3.28
N TYR A 71 -2.04 8.75 -3.25
CA TYR A 71 -2.53 10.09 -2.98
C TYR A 71 -3.53 10.05 -1.83
N SER A 72 -3.47 11.03 -0.94
CA SER A 72 -4.40 11.21 0.17
C SER A 72 -4.71 12.69 0.31
N GLU A 73 -5.99 13.04 0.35
CA GLU A 73 -6.45 14.44 0.45
C GLU A 73 -6.21 15.02 1.85
N GLU A 74 -6.43 14.21 2.90
CA GLU A 74 -6.18 14.61 4.29
C GLU A 74 -4.67 14.78 4.57
N GLY A 75 -3.83 14.09 3.78
CA GLY A 75 -2.37 14.12 3.93
C GLY A 75 -1.91 13.49 5.25
N GLY A 76 -0.59 13.55 5.51
CA GLY A 76 -0.02 13.14 6.78
C GLY A 76 0.41 11.67 6.88
N ALA A 77 1.54 11.45 7.55
CA ALA A 77 2.14 10.13 7.72
C ALA A 77 1.26 9.15 8.50
N LEU A 78 0.34 9.64 9.35
CA LEU A 78 -0.53 8.81 10.17
C LEU A 78 -1.59 8.08 9.32
N HIS A 79 -2.29 8.76 8.42
CA HIS A 79 -3.29 8.13 7.54
C HIS A 79 -2.65 7.11 6.60
N LEU A 80 -1.47 7.44 6.07
CA LEU A 80 -0.66 6.52 5.27
C LEU A 80 -0.11 5.36 6.10
N GLY A 81 0.19 5.61 7.39
CA GLY A 81 0.54 4.60 8.38
C GLY A 81 -0.57 3.57 8.58
N ILE A 82 -1.77 4.04 8.93
CA ILE A 82 -2.95 3.18 9.14
C ILE A 82 -3.27 2.39 7.87
N ARG A 83 -3.18 3.01 6.68
CA ARG A 83 -3.33 2.35 5.39
C ARG A 83 -2.42 1.12 5.28
N GLU A 84 -1.14 1.28 5.55
CA GLU A 84 -0.16 0.22 5.37
C GLU A 84 -0.23 -0.86 6.46
N VAL A 85 -0.45 -0.45 7.71
CA VAL A 85 -0.67 -1.38 8.83
C VAL A 85 -1.94 -2.20 8.63
N SER A 86 -3.00 -1.65 8.01
CA SER A 86 -4.22 -2.41 7.72
C SER A 86 -3.99 -3.61 6.79
N LYS A 87 -2.90 -3.63 6.00
CA LYS A 87 -2.55 -4.80 5.18
C LYS A 87 -2.12 -6.00 6.02
N LEU A 88 -1.74 -5.80 7.28
CA LEU A 88 -1.46 -6.91 8.21
C LEU A 88 -2.69 -7.78 8.43
N LEU A 89 -3.90 -7.24 8.24
CA LEU A 89 -5.14 -8.02 8.27
C LEU A 89 -5.14 -9.17 7.26
N TYR A 90 -4.43 -9.02 6.13
CA TYR A 90 -4.33 -10.06 5.10
C TYR A 90 -3.47 -11.26 5.53
N PHE A 91 -2.64 -11.08 6.56
CA PHE A 91 -1.74 -12.11 7.09
C PHE A 91 -2.28 -12.81 8.34
N LEU A 92 -3.48 -12.43 8.81
CA LEU A 92 -4.08 -13.07 9.98
C LEU A 92 -4.39 -14.56 9.71
N PRO A 93 -4.06 -15.46 10.65
CA PRO A 93 -4.42 -16.87 10.52
C PRO A 93 -5.93 -17.05 10.37
N ASN A 94 -6.35 -17.92 9.44
CA ASN A 94 -7.74 -18.27 9.12
C ASN A 94 -8.61 -17.14 8.54
N ILE A 95 -8.59 -15.93 9.12
CA ILE A 95 -9.44 -14.81 8.70
C ILE A 95 -8.78 -13.88 7.67
N GLY A 96 -7.46 -13.96 7.45
CA GLY A 96 -6.77 -13.12 6.47
C GLY A 96 -7.26 -13.34 5.04
N MET A 97 -7.67 -14.57 4.71
CA MET A 97 -8.26 -14.91 3.41
C MET A 97 -9.58 -14.18 3.15
N LEU A 98 -10.39 -13.96 4.20
CA LEU A 98 -11.62 -13.17 4.11
C LEU A 98 -11.29 -11.70 3.79
N PHE A 99 -10.30 -11.11 4.45
CA PHE A 99 -9.87 -9.74 4.15
C PHE A 99 -9.26 -9.59 2.75
N LEU A 100 -8.52 -10.60 2.27
CA LEU A 100 -8.05 -10.64 0.88
C LEU A 100 -9.21 -10.71 -0.12
N GLY A 101 -10.24 -11.52 0.15
CA GLY A 101 -11.45 -11.59 -0.65
C GLY A 101 -12.18 -10.25 -0.72
N ILE A 102 -12.38 -9.59 0.42
CA ILE A 102 -12.98 -8.25 0.48
C ILE A 102 -12.11 -7.23 -0.27
N ASN A 103 -10.78 -7.31 -0.12
CA ASN A 103 -9.86 -6.42 -0.83
C ASN A 103 -9.95 -6.59 -2.36
N LEU A 104 -10.03 -7.82 -2.85
CA LEU A 104 -10.21 -8.10 -4.28
C LEU A 104 -11.58 -7.60 -4.78
N PHE A 105 -12.64 -7.87 -4.02
CA PHE A 105 -13.99 -7.39 -4.32
C PHE A 105 -14.02 -5.86 -4.42
N THR A 106 -13.57 -5.16 -3.39
CA THR A 106 -13.52 -3.69 -3.38
C THR A 106 -12.64 -3.14 -4.52
N CYS A 107 -11.52 -3.79 -4.82
CA CYS A 107 -10.66 -3.37 -5.92
C CYS A 107 -11.34 -3.51 -7.30
N LEU A 108 -12.10 -4.60 -7.53
CA LEU A 108 -12.79 -4.86 -8.79
C LEU A 108 -14.03 -3.99 -9.00
N PHE A 109 -14.83 -3.80 -7.96
CA PHE A 109 -16.12 -3.11 -8.06
C PHE A 109 -16.04 -1.61 -7.73
N LEU A 110 -15.17 -1.21 -6.80
CA LEU A 110 -15.08 0.17 -6.29
C LEU A 110 -13.79 0.87 -6.75
N ASN A 111 -12.92 0.21 -7.53
CA ASN A 111 -11.60 0.71 -7.96
C ASN A 111 -10.69 1.18 -6.80
N ARG A 112 -10.99 0.78 -5.56
CA ARG A 112 -10.23 1.11 -4.35
C ARG A 112 -10.06 -0.15 -3.53
N THR A 113 -8.87 -0.34 -2.97
CA THR A 113 -8.57 -1.47 -2.10
C THR A 113 -9.12 -1.23 -0.69
N LEU A 114 -9.27 -2.28 0.11
CA LEU A 114 -9.76 -2.16 1.48
C LEU A 114 -8.87 -1.23 2.31
N HIS A 115 -7.55 -1.33 2.15
CA HIS A 115 -6.61 -0.45 2.85
C HIS A 115 -6.70 1.01 2.36
N ASP A 116 -7.03 1.24 1.09
CA ASP A 116 -7.22 2.60 0.57
C ASP A 116 -8.41 3.30 1.24
N TRP A 117 -9.50 2.57 1.49
CA TRP A 117 -10.66 3.06 2.24
C TRP A 117 -10.30 3.42 3.69
N ILE A 118 -9.62 2.50 4.39
CA ILE A 118 -9.19 2.72 5.78
C ILE A 118 -8.26 3.94 5.87
N GLY A 119 -7.32 4.05 4.93
CA GLY A 119 -6.34 5.12 4.88
C GLY A 119 -6.83 6.42 4.27
N LYS A 120 -8.12 6.52 3.88
CA LYS A 120 -8.68 7.65 3.11
C LYS A 120 -7.74 8.13 2.00
N SER A 121 -7.34 7.17 1.18
CA SER A 121 -6.32 7.35 0.15
C SER A 121 -6.76 6.65 -1.13
N GLN A 122 -6.03 6.92 -2.21
CA GLN A 122 -6.23 6.27 -3.49
C GLN A 122 -4.92 6.11 -4.23
N VAL A 123 -4.78 5.02 -4.97
CA VAL A 123 -3.66 4.83 -5.90
C VAL A 123 -4.07 5.37 -7.26
N LEU A 124 -3.24 6.26 -7.79
CA LEU A 124 -3.44 6.97 -9.05
C LEU A 124 -2.25 6.73 -9.97
N LEU A 125 -2.43 6.99 -11.27
CA LEU A 125 -1.28 7.19 -12.15
C LEU A 125 -0.57 8.50 -11.77
N ASP A 126 0.74 8.57 -11.97
CA ASP A 126 1.52 9.77 -11.65
C ASP A 126 0.97 11.04 -12.32
N ILE A 127 0.51 10.92 -13.57
CA ILE A 127 -0.09 12.02 -14.33
C ILE A 127 -1.40 12.49 -13.67
N GLU A 128 -2.22 11.55 -13.21
CA GLU A 128 -3.50 11.83 -12.54
C GLU A 128 -3.27 12.52 -11.19
N LYS A 129 -2.26 12.06 -10.44
CA LYS A 129 -1.86 12.67 -9.17
C LYS A 129 -1.44 14.14 -9.36
N VAL A 130 -0.59 14.42 -10.35
CA VAL A 130 -0.13 15.79 -10.63
C VAL A 130 -1.29 16.71 -11.00
N THR A 131 -2.28 16.22 -11.77
CA THR A 131 -3.47 17.01 -12.12
C THR A 131 -4.31 17.34 -10.88
N LEU A 132 -4.52 16.37 -9.98
CA LEU A 132 -5.28 16.59 -8.74
C LEU A 132 -4.57 17.52 -7.76
N GLU A 133 -3.26 17.34 -7.55
CA GLU A 133 -2.47 18.22 -6.67
C GLU A 133 -2.45 19.67 -7.16
N LYS A 134 -2.41 19.88 -8.48
CA LYS A 134 -2.57 21.22 -9.06
C LYS A 134 -3.95 21.81 -8.74
N GLY A 135 -5.01 21.03 -8.97
CA GLY A 135 -6.39 21.45 -8.67
C GLY A 135 -6.58 21.87 -7.20
N ASP A 136 -6.15 21.03 -6.27
CA ASP A 136 -6.23 21.28 -4.82
C ASP A 136 -5.40 22.52 -4.42
N SER A 137 -4.23 22.73 -5.04
CA SER A 137 -3.43 23.95 -4.84
C SER A 137 -4.09 25.23 -5.35
N TYR A 138 -4.89 25.15 -6.42
CA TYR A 138 -5.67 26.28 -6.90
C TYR A 138 -6.85 26.58 -5.97
N GLU A 139 -7.58 25.55 -5.53
CA GLU A 139 -8.73 25.70 -4.63
C GLU A 139 -8.32 26.28 -3.27
N LYS A 140 -7.22 25.80 -2.68
CA LYS A 140 -6.63 26.35 -1.44
C LYS A 140 -6.15 27.80 -1.58
N ARG A 141 -5.87 28.26 -2.80
CA ARG A 141 -5.53 29.67 -3.07
C ARG A 141 -6.74 30.57 -3.24
N LEU A 142 -7.88 30.03 -3.65
CA LEU A 142 -9.14 30.77 -3.81
C LEU A 142 -9.93 30.89 -2.49
N THR A 143 -9.65 30.00 -1.54
CA THR A 143 -10.32 29.93 -0.23
C THR A 143 -9.51 30.55 0.92
N ARG A 144 -8.34 31.11 0.63
CA ARG A 144 -7.52 31.94 1.54
C ARG A 144 -7.68 33.41 1.18
#